data_AF-A0A258G009-F1
#
_entry.id   AF-A0A258G009-F1
#
_cell.length_a   1.000
_cell.length_b   1.000
_cell.length_c   1.000
_cell.angle_alpha   90.00
_cell.angle_beta   90.00
_cell.angle_gamma   90.00
#
_symmetry.space_group_name_H-M   'P 1'
#
loop_
_entity.id
_entity.type
_entity.pdbx_description
1 polymer ?
#
loop_
_entity_poly.entity_id
_entity_poly.type
_entity_poly.pdbx_seq_one_letter_code
_entity_poly.pdbx_strand_id
1 'polypeptide(L)'
;MHEAIEEVHMNKVKSIIFGLVVGLVSFAGINYISGDAVDAASRECDSNAIIRCGAMTEAELAQKYTTNTSGDLDNIYGAYGITADMIAKQSGTLGYVTKTGDVVVDGKVVATDAYSLGRLYRSGSTPKMIDGVKYYEGSTSVRFAATKLDAFVYRDTSGKFIGAILLICGNAIRATPVPQPVYKCDGLTATKISRNEYSFTTKAVAANGATLRDYSYNFGDGTTAAAGATTKHTYAKPGTYTVRVNVRVTPNSWQRKLAKRQPTVRRRQAICEH
;
A
#
# COMPACT_ATOMS: atom_id res chain seq x y z
N MET A 1 -50.47 -53.85 -12.41
CA MET A 1 -50.50 -54.23 -10.98
C MET A 1 -49.06 -54.30 -10.49
N HIS A 2 -48.74 -53.45 -9.52
CA HIS A 2 -47.62 -53.51 -8.57
C HIS A 2 -46.15 -53.37 -9.01
N GLU A 3 -45.54 -52.36 -8.40
CA GLU A 3 -44.12 -52.02 -8.23
C GLU A 3 -43.31 -53.10 -7.50
N ALA A 4 -41.99 -53.11 -7.73
CA ALA A 4 -40.91 -53.21 -6.72
C ALA A 4 -39.57 -53.06 -7.46
N ILE A 5 -38.84 -51.94 -7.32
CA ILE A 5 -37.85 -51.59 -6.28
C ILE A 5 -36.52 -52.36 -6.42
N GLU A 6 -35.48 -51.54 -6.49
CA GLU A 6 -34.08 -51.75 -6.82
C GLU A 6 -33.25 -52.50 -5.76
N GLU A 7 -32.10 -52.98 -6.25
CA GLU A 7 -30.89 -53.59 -5.66
C GLU A 7 -30.57 -53.38 -4.17
N VAL A 8 -29.95 -54.39 -3.54
CA VAL A 8 -28.54 -54.34 -3.04
C VAL A 8 -27.99 -55.78 -2.85
N HIS A 9 -26.77 -56.04 -3.37
CA HIS A 9 -25.64 -56.79 -2.78
C HIS A 9 -24.94 -57.76 -3.75
N MET A 10 -23.66 -57.49 -4.09
CA MET A 10 -22.49 -58.22 -3.56
C MET A 10 -21.21 -58.05 -4.40
N ASN A 11 -20.11 -57.82 -3.67
CA ASN A 11 -18.77 -58.44 -3.80
C ASN A 11 -17.92 -58.20 -5.06
N LYS A 12 -16.71 -57.67 -4.89
CA LYS A 12 -15.52 -58.43 -4.43
C LYS A 12 -14.31 -57.51 -4.19
N VAL A 13 -13.66 -57.74 -3.06
CA VAL A 13 -12.36 -57.20 -2.64
C VAL A 13 -11.21 -57.78 -3.48
N LYS A 14 -10.27 -56.93 -3.92
CA LYS A 14 -8.83 -57.26 -4.04
C LYS A 14 -8.00 -56.01 -3.68
N SER A 15 -7.27 -56.09 -2.58
CA SER A 15 -6.21 -55.14 -2.16
C SER A 15 -5.16 -54.95 -3.24
N ILE A 16 -4.47 -53.79 -3.30
CA ILE A 16 -3.03 -53.61 -3.62
C ILE A 16 -2.64 -52.09 -3.79
N ILE A 17 -1.61 -51.67 -3.02
CA ILE A 17 -0.73 -50.46 -3.06
C ILE A 17 -1.25 -49.08 -2.58
N PHE A 18 -0.67 -48.62 -1.47
CA PHE A 18 -0.60 -47.21 -1.07
C PHE A 18 0.41 -46.49 -1.98
N GLY A 19 -0.09 -45.86 -3.05
CA GLY A 19 0.70 -45.03 -3.97
C GLY A 19 0.69 -43.58 -3.52
N LEU A 20 1.87 -43.06 -3.17
CA LEU A 20 2.15 -41.67 -2.82
C LEU A 20 1.94 -40.79 -4.08
N VAL A 21 0.82 -40.08 -4.18
CA VAL A 21 0.59 -39.10 -5.25
C VAL A 21 1.09 -37.74 -4.80
N VAL A 22 2.31 -37.40 -5.22
CA VAL A 22 2.79 -36.02 -5.26
C VAL A 22 2.07 -35.34 -6.43
N GLY A 23 1.01 -34.58 -6.12
CA GLY A 23 0.30 -33.78 -7.11
C GLY A 23 1.12 -32.58 -7.53
N LEU A 24 1.79 -32.67 -8.68
CA LEU A 24 2.28 -31.52 -9.44
C LEU A 24 1.06 -30.70 -9.90
N VAL A 25 0.80 -29.58 -9.23
CA VAL A 25 -0.19 -28.61 -9.72
C VAL A 25 0.51 -27.75 -10.77
N SER A 26 0.21 -28.02 -12.04
CA SER A 26 0.54 -27.20 -13.19
C SER A 26 -0.12 -25.83 -13.03
N PHE A 27 0.64 -24.79 -12.71
CA PHE A 27 0.16 -23.41 -12.83
C PHE A 27 0.08 -23.07 -14.32
N ALA A 28 -1.16 -22.94 -14.81
CA ALA A 28 -1.46 -22.33 -16.08
C ALA A 28 -0.85 -20.92 -16.13
N GLY A 29 -0.05 -20.67 -17.17
CA GLY A 29 0.63 -19.39 -17.38
C GLY A 29 -0.37 -18.25 -17.50
N ILE A 30 -0.33 -17.34 -16.52
CA ILE A 30 -0.86 -16.00 -16.69
C ILE A 30 0.21 -15.22 -17.45
N ASN A 31 -0.17 -14.68 -18.61
CA ASN A 31 0.64 -13.80 -19.44
C ASN A 31 1.15 -12.62 -18.60
N TYR A 32 2.40 -12.70 -18.13
CA TYR A 32 3.10 -11.58 -17.55
C TYR A 32 3.56 -10.69 -18.69
N ILE A 33 2.91 -9.54 -18.84
CA ILE A 33 3.37 -8.49 -19.74
C ILE A 33 4.79 -8.14 -19.29
N SER A 34 5.75 -8.39 -20.17
CA SER A 34 7.17 -8.15 -19.99
C SER A 34 7.43 -6.65 -19.79
N GLY A 35 7.34 -6.20 -18.54
CA GLY A 35 8.16 -5.13 -18.03
C GLY A 35 9.41 -5.77 -17.45
N ASP A 36 10.56 -5.50 -18.09
CA ASP A 36 11.92 -5.80 -17.69
C ASP A 36 12.07 -6.98 -16.73
N ALA A 37 12.44 -8.14 -17.29
CA ALA A 37 12.91 -9.28 -16.51
C ALA A 37 13.86 -8.77 -15.42
N VAL A 38 13.44 -8.90 -14.16
CA VAL A 38 14.32 -8.69 -13.00
C VAL A 38 15.42 -9.72 -13.09
N ASP A 39 16.54 -9.32 -13.67
CA ASP A 39 17.72 -10.16 -13.71
C ASP A 39 18.09 -10.48 -12.26
N ALA A 40 18.50 -11.73 -11.99
CA ALA A 40 18.93 -12.21 -10.68
C ALA A 40 20.24 -11.55 -10.19
N ALA A 41 20.66 -10.45 -10.82
CA ALA A 41 21.81 -9.63 -10.52
C ALA A 41 21.45 -8.63 -9.38
N SER A 42 21.88 -8.79 -8.14
CA SER A 42 22.80 -9.75 -7.53
C SER A 42 22.32 -9.91 -6.08
N ARG A 43 21.78 -11.09 -5.75
CA ARG A 43 21.42 -11.42 -4.37
C ARG A 43 22.64 -11.16 -3.46
N GLU A 44 22.47 -10.37 -2.42
CA GLU A 44 23.52 -10.12 -1.44
C GLU A 44 23.55 -11.30 -0.46
N CYS A 45 24.40 -12.26 -0.77
CA CYS A 45 24.62 -13.46 0.03
C CYS A 45 25.73 -13.30 1.08
N ASP A 46 26.21 -12.07 1.32
CA ASP A 46 27.26 -11.83 2.30
C ASP A 46 26.74 -11.90 3.75
N SER A 47 27.66 -11.83 4.71
CA SER A 47 27.35 -11.90 6.14
C SER A 47 26.74 -10.60 6.71
N ASN A 48 26.73 -9.50 5.95
CA ASN A 48 26.06 -8.27 6.36
C ASN A 48 24.54 -8.34 6.11
N ALA A 49 24.08 -9.16 5.17
CA ALA A 49 22.66 -9.35 4.86
C ALA A 49 21.86 -9.88 6.06
N ILE A 50 20.70 -9.27 6.33
CA ILE A 50 19.75 -9.74 7.35
C ILE A 50 19.15 -11.10 6.92
N ILE A 51 18.65 -11.18 5.69
CA ILE A 51 18.32 -12.45 5.03
C ILE A 51 19.39 -12.70 3.99
N ARG A 52 20.21 -13.74 4.22
CA ARG A 52 21.23 -14.14 3.25
C ARG A 52 20.59 -14.44 1.90
N CYS A 53 21.11 -13.80 0.85
CA CYS A 53 20.60 -13.85 -0.51
C CYS A 53 19.17 -13.30 -0.69
N GLY A 54 18.68 -12.51 0.27
CA GLY A 54 17.42 -11.78 0.18
C GLY A 54 16.18 -12.64 -0.02
N ALA A 55 15.10 -12.03 -0.48
CA ALA A 55 13.87 -12.68 -0.92
C ALA A 55 13.27 -11.86 -2.09
N MET A 56 12.97 -12.50 -3.21
CA MET A 56 12.51 -11.80 -4.43
C MET A 56 10.99 -11.71 -4.55
N THR A 57 10.29 -12.54 -3.78
CA THR A 57 8.83 -12.54 -3.69
C THR A 57 8.40 -12.52 -2.23
N GLU A 58 7.19 -12.04 -1.95
CA GLU A 58 6.67 -12.07 -0.58
C GLU A 58 6.45 -13.51 -0.08
N ALA A 59 6.13 -14.44 -0.99
CA ALA A 59 6.09 -15.86 -0.66
C ALA A 59 7.47 -16.39 -0.23
N GLU A 60 8.54 -16.01 -0.92
CA GLU A 60 9.92 -16.36 -0.51
C GLU A 60 10.28 -15.71 0.83
N LEU A 61 9.89 -14.45 1.04
CA LEU A 61 10.10 -13.74 2.30
C LEU A 61 9.39 -14.45 3.46
N ALA A 62 8.12 -14.78 3.30
CA ALA A 62 7.35 -15.50 4.30
C ALA A 62 7.96 -16.87 4.61
N GLN A 63 8.37 -17.63 3.58
CA GLN A 63 9.06 -18.90 3.77
C GLN A 63 10.34 -18.72 4.60
N LYS A 64 11.23 -17.80 4.20
CA LYS A 64 12.50 -17.55 4.91
C LYS A 64 12.31 -17.01 6.31
N TYR A 65 11.26 -16.22 6.53
CA TYR A 65 10.88 -15.75 7.86
C TYR A 65 10.48 -16.92 8.76
N THR A 66 9.67 -17.87 8.27
CA THR A 66 9.24 -19.04 9.06
C THR A 66 10.35 -20.06 9.30
N THR A 67 11.28 -20.23 8.36
CA THR A 67 12.40 -21.18 8.49
C THR A 67 13.64 -20.57 9.13
N ASN A 68 13.53 -19.37 9.70
CA ASN A 68 14.64 -18.61 10.24
C ASN A 68 15.26 -19.25 11.49
N THR A 69 16.26 -20.11 11.30
CA THR A 69 16.92 -20.84 12.38
C THR A 69 17.67 -19.95 13.38
N SER A 70 18.10 -18.74 12.98
CA SER A 70 18.71 -17.77 13.89
C SER A 70 17.71 -17.13 14.86
N GLY A 71 16.40 -17.25 14.62
CA GLY A 71 15.33 -16.71 15.47
C GLY A 71 15.24 -15.18 15.53
N ASP A 72 16.14 -14.45 14.89
CA ASP A 72 16.29 -13.00 15.04
C ASP A 72 15.38 -12.15 14.14
N LEU A 73 14.77 -12.72 13.08
CA LEU A 73 13.98 -11.93 12.12
C LEU A 73 12.73 -11.30 12.73
N ASP A 74 12.08 -11.94 13.70
CA ASP A 74 10.93 -11.34 14.38
C ASP A 74 11.33 -10.07 15.15
N ASN A 75 12.41 -10.16 15.94
CA ASN A 75 12.96 -9.02 16.66
C ASN A 75 13.46 -7.91 15.72
N ILE A 76 14.18 -8.28 14.65
CA ILE A 76 14.70 -7.33 13.66
C ILE A 76 13.55 -6.61 12.98
N TYR A 77 12.59 -7.30 12.39
CA TYR A 77 11.50 -6.66 11.65
C TYR A 77 10.51 -5.96 12.56
N GLY A 78 10.26 -6.50 13.75
CA GLY A 78 9.47 -5.87 14.81
C GLY A 78 10.06 -4.52 15.25
N ALA A 79 11.38 -4.39 15.34
CA ALA A 79 12.05 -3.11 15.63
C ALA A 79 11.87 -2.04 14.54
N TYR A 80 11.34 -2.41 13.38
CA TYR A 80 10.99 -1.53 12.26
C TYR A 80 9.47 -1.48 12.01
N GLY A 81 8.68 -2.00 12.95
CA GLY A 81 7.21 -2.02 12.90
C GLY A 81 6.62 -3.04 11.92
N ILE A 82 7.44 -3.88 11.30
CA ILE A 82 7.00 -4.92 10.36
C ILE A 82 6.70 -6.18 11.16
N THR A 83 5.43 -6.58 11.20
CA THR A 83 4.97 -7.68 12.06
C THR A 83 5.00 -9.02 11.33
N ALA A 84 5.04 -10.12 12.10
CA ALA A 84 4.87 -11.48 11.58
C ALA A 84 3.61 -11.63 10.72
N ASP A 85 2.50 -11.03 11.14
CA ASP A 85 1.22 -11.06 10.43
C ASP A 85 1.29 -10.34 9.07
N MET A 86 1.99 -9.19 9.01
CA MET A 86 2.22 -8.49 7.75
C MET A 86 3.00 -9.32 6.74
N ILE A 87 4.01 -10.07 7.20
CA ILE A 87 4.82 -10.96 6.38
C ILE A 87 4.01 -12.20 5.95
N ALA A 88 3.30 -12.83 6.89
CA ALA A 88 2.47 -14.00 6.61
C ALA A 88 1.34 -13.71 5.61
N LYS A 89 0.74 -12.52 5.68
CA LYS A 89 -0.31 -12.06 4.76
C LYS A 89 0.23 -11.51 3.44
N GLN A 90 1.54 -11.40 3.25
CA GLN A 90 2.16 -10.83 2.05
C GLN A 90 1.56 -9.45 1.73
N SER A 91 1.63 -8.56 2.73
CA SER A 91 1.01 -7.22 2.68
C SER A 91 1.93 -6.11 2.18
N GLY A 92 3.19 -6.44 1.87
CA GLY A 92 4.19 -5.52 1.35
C GLY A 92 3.88 -5.11 -0.08
N THR A 93 3.96 -3.82 -0.38
CA THR A 93 3.87 -3.37 -1.77
C THR A 93 5.27 -3.29 -2.37
N LEU A 94 5.45 -3.82 -3.59
CA LEU A 94 6.71 -3.66 -4.30
C LEU A 94 6.99 -2.17 -4.57
N GLY A 95 8.17 -1.73 -4.17
CA GLY A 95 8.68 -0.38 -4.37
C GLY A 95 10.20 -0.39 -4.40
N TYR A 96 10.81 0.77 -4.17
CA TYR A 96 12.26 0.87 -4.04
C TYR A 96 12.68 1.95 -3.06
N VAL A 97 13.90 1.84 -2.58
CA VAL A 97 14.56 2.83 -1.72
C VAL A 97 15.73 3.42 -2.49
N THR A 98 15.85 4.74 -2.54
CA THR A 98 16.96 5.40 -3.23
C THR A 98 18.16 5.57 -2.30
N LYS A 99 19.34 5.71 -2.91
CA LYS A 99 20.57 6.12 -2.23
C LYS A 99 20.45 7.48 -1.57
N THR A 100 19.56 8.35 -2.04
CA THR A 100 19.32 9.67 -1.43
C THR A 100 18.37 9.63 -0.23
N GLY A 101 17.76 8.47 0.06
CA GLY A 101 16.93 8.28 1.25
C GLY A 101 15.43 8.30 0.99
N ASP A 102 14.98 8.31 -0.26
CA ASP A 102 13.55 8.29 -0.59
C ASP A 102 13.05 6.85 -0.70
N VAL A 103 11.90 6.57 -0.09
CA VAL A 103 11.15 5.33 -0.30
C VAL A 103 10.01 5.61 -1.26
N VAL A 104 9.93 4.85 -2.36
CA VAL A 104 8.99 5.10 -3.46
C VAL A 104 8.13 3.88 -3.72
N VAL A 105 6.81 4.12 -3.82
CA VAL A 105 5.81 3.12 -4.23
C VAL A 105 4.91 3.76 -5.28
N ASP A 106 4.63 3.05 -6.38
CA ASP A 106 3.81 3.55 -7.50
C ASP A 106 4.25 4.93 -8.02
N GLY A 107 5.57 5.18 -8.06
CA GLY A 107 6.16 6.45 -8.48
C GLY A 107 5.97 7.62 -7.50
N LYS A 108 5.50 7.38 -6.27
CA LYS A 108 5.32 8.38 -5.23
C LYS A 108 6.26 8.15 -4.04
N VAL A 109 6.87 9.22 -3.56
CA VAL A 109 7.64 9.19 -2.30
C VAL A 109 6.66 9.02 -1.13
N VAL A 110 6.82 7.94 -0.38
CA VAL A 110 6.02 7.60 0.81
C VAL A 110 6.78 7.81 2.11
N ALA A 111 8.10 7.85 2.06
CA ALA A 111 8.97 8.21 3.18
C ALA A 111 10.30 8.78 2.65
N THR A 112 11.01 9.54 3.48
CA THR A 112 12.32 10.13 3.20
C THR A 112 13.29 9.85 4.35
N ASP A 113 14.56 10.25 4.24
CA ASP A 113 15.56 10.04 5.29
C ASP A 113 15.71 8.55 5.68
N ALA A 114 15.85 7.70 4.66
CA ALA A 114 15.96 6.26 4.84
C ALA A 114 17.31 5.82 5.42
N TYR A 115 17.25 4.84 6.33
CA TYR A 115 18.39 4.15 6.94
C TYR A 115 18.22 2.64 6.78
N SER A 116 19.33 1.95 6.53
CA SER A 116 19.36 0.49 6.34
C SER A 116 20.16 -0.21 7.44
N LEU A 117 19.54 -1.25 8.01
CA LEU A 117 20.16 -2.15 8.98
C LEU A 117 20.97 -3.24 8.28
N GLY A 118 22.11 -3.63 8.84
CA GLY A 118 22.77 -4.88 8.51
C GLY A 118 23.49 -5.48 9.72
N ARG A 119 24.00 -6.70 9.56
CA ARG A 119 24.67 -7.45 10.63
C ARG A 119 26.08 -6.94 10.93
N LEU A 120 26.77 -6.36 9.95
CA LEU A 120 28.16 -5.96 10.08
C LEU A 120 28.33 -4.44 10.02
N TYR A 121 29.35 -3.97 10.74
CA TYR A 121 29.75 -2.58 10.68
C TYR A 121 30.21 -2.22 9.26
N ARG A 122 29.73 -1.09 8.76
CA ARG A 122 30.26 -0.40 7.58
C ARG A 122 30.53 1.04 7.97
N SER A 123 31.53 1.66 7.35
CA SER A 123 31.86 3.07 7.61
C SER A 123 30.63 3.96 7.50
N GLY A 124 30.43 4.84 8.49
CA GLY A 124 29.25 5.69 8.60
C GLY A 124 28.00 5.04 9.20
N SER A 125 28.08 3.77 9.63
CA SER A 125 27.00 3.11 10.37
C SER A 125 27.17 3.32 11.88
N THR A 126 26.05 3.31 12.59
CA THR A 126 25.98 3.38 14.05
C THR A 126 25.51 2.04 14.61
N PRO A 127 26.01 1.60 15.78
CA PRO A 127 25.53 0.37 16.41
C PRO A 127 24.06 0.50 16.85
N LYS A 128 23.29 -0.56 16.67
CA LYS A 128 21.89 -0.67 17.11
C LYS A 128 21.70 -2.00 17.83
N MET A 129 21.25 -1.94 19.09
CA MET A 129 20.92 -3.14 19.87
C MET A 129 19.48 -3.54 19.59
N ILE A 130 19.25 -4.79 19.23
CA ILE A 130 17.92 -5.40 19.04
C ILE A 130 17.96 -6.73 19.77
N ASP A 131 17.12 -6.88 20.81
CA ASP A 131 17.07 -8.07 21.66
C ASP A 131 18.45 -8.55 22.15
N GLY A 132 19.26 -7.61 22.66
CA GLY A 132 20.61 -7.92 23.14
C GLY A 132 21.66 -8.22 22.06
N VAL A 133 21.28 -8.29 20.78
CA VAL A 133 22.19 -8.49 19.64
C VAL A 133 22.55 -7.16 18.99
N LYS A 134 23.83 -6.99 18.64
CA LYS A 134 24.35 -5.77 18.02
C LYS A 134 24.27 -5.85 16.49
N TYR A 135 23.54 -4.92 15.91
CA TYR A 135 23.46 -4.66 14.46
C TYR A 135 24.03 -3.27 14.15
N TYR A 136 24.06 -2.90 12.87
CA TYR A 136 24.57 -1.60 12.42
C TYR A 136 23.64 -0.94 11.41
N GLU A 137 23.27 0.30 11.71
CA GLU A 137 22.34 1.09 10.91
C GLU A 137 23.04 2.34 10.37
N GLY A 138 22.83 2.67 9.10
CA GLY A 138 23.38 3.87 8.47
C GLY A 138 22.46 4.40 7.37
N SER A 139 22.64 5.66 6.98
CA SER A 139 21.84 6.29 5.92
C SER A 139 22.02 5.52 4.61
N THR A 140 21.00 5.49 3.76
CA THR A 140 21.13 4.80 2.46
C THR A 140 22.21 5.41 1.57
N SER A 141 22.56 6.69 1.79
CA SER A 141 23.64 7.38 1.07
C SER A 141 25.02 6.76 1.28
N VAL A 142 25.26 6.16 2.45
CA VAL A 142 26.50 5.43 2.76
C VAL A 142 26.34 3.92 2.59
N ARG A 143 25.13 3.39 2.78
CA ARG A 143 24.88 1.93 2.75
C ARG A 143 24.72 1.39 1.33
N PHE A 144 24.26 2.19 0.36
CA PHE A 144 23.95 1.70 -0.97
C PHE A 144 25.09 1.99 -1.96
N ALA A 145 25.58 0.93 -2.61
CA ALA A 145 26.43 1.05 -3.78
C ALA A 145 25.61 1.54 -4.99
N ALA A 146 24.45 0.91 -5.23
CA ALA A 146 23.51 1.28 -6.27
C ALA A 146 22.76 2.59 -5.98
N THR A 147 22.21 3.23 -7.01
CA THR A 147 21.41 4.46 -6.87
C THR A 147 20.03 4.22 -6.25
N LYS A 148 19.53 2.98 -6.34
CA LYS A 148 18.32 2.49 -5.69
C LYS A 148 18.38 0.97 -5.51
N LEU A 149 17.60 0.46 -4.57
CA LEU A 149 17.40 -0.98 -4.33
C LEU A 149 15.90 -1.25 -4.17
N ASP A 150 15.41 -2.34 -4.77
CA ASP A 150 14.00 -2.72 -4.66
C ASP A 150 13.67 -3.24 -3.25
N ALA A 151 12.44 -2.99 -2.81
CA ALA A 151 12.00 -3.32 -1.47
C ALA A 151 10.52 -3.70 -1.41
N PHE A 152 10.17 -4.57 -0.46
CA PHE A 152 8.80 -4.70 0.04
C PHE A 152 8.54 -3.56 1.00
N VAL A 153 7.59 -2.69 0.68
CA VAL A 153 7.26 -1.50 1.47
C VAL A 153 5.94 -1.73 2.21
N TYR A 154 5.99 -1.64 3.54
CA TYR A 154 4.84 -1.81 4.42
C TYR A 154 4.26 -0.45 4.82
N ARG A 155 2.94 -0.35 4.78
CA ARG A 155 2.18 0.86 5.10
C ARG A 155 0.98 0.49 5.98
N ASP A 156 0.54 1.42 6.81
CA ASP A 156 -0.71 1.24 7.57
C ASP A 156 -1.94 1.46 6.67
N THR A 157 -3.13 1.30 7.24
CA THR A 157 -4.41 1.46 6.53
C THR A 157 -4.65 2.89 6.03
N SER A 158 -3.95 3.89 6.59
CA SER A 158 -3.97 5.28 6.10
C SER A 158 -2.99 5.53 4.95
N GLY A 159 -2.15 4.55 4.63
CA GLY A 159 -1.08 4.65 3.63
C GLY A 159 0.21 5.27 4.17
N LYS A 160 0.34 5.47 5.49
CA LYS A 160 1.57 5.95 6.13
C LYS A 160 2.62 4.83 6.12
N PHE A 161 3.85 5.17 5.77
CA PHE A 161 4.98 4.24 5.80
C PHE A 161 5.22 3.67 7.20
N ILE A 162 5.45 2.36 7.29
CA ILE A 162 5.81 1.63 8.50
C ILE A 162 7.31 1.27 8.45
N GLY A 163 7.70 0.53 7.42
CA GLY A 163 9.05 0.01 7.22
C GLY A 163 9.19 -0.59 5.82
N ALA A 164 10.40 -0.95 5.42
CA ALA A 164 10.61 -1.73 4.21
C ALA A 164 11.68 -2.81 4.38
N ILE A 165 11.65 -3.84 3.54
CA ILE A 165 12.61 -4.93 3.49
C ILE A 165 13.22 -4.95 2.09
N LEU A 166 14.55 -4.77 1.99
CA LEU A 166 15.23 -4.83 0.70
C LEU A 166 15.20 -6.24 0.12
N LEU A 167 14.85 -6.37 -1.16
CA LEU A 167 14.71 -7.66 -1.83
C LEU A 167 16.01 -8.46 -1.83
N ILE A 168 17.15 -7.80 -2.08
CA ILE A 168 18.41 -8.51 -2.35
C ILE A 168 19.14 -9.01 -1.09
N CYS A 169 18.87 -8.42 0.08
CA CYS A 169 19.58 -8.71 1.35
C CYS A 169 18.67 -8.87 2.57
N GLY A 170 17.37 -8.65 2.43
CA GLY A 170 16.42 -8.66 3.55
C GLY A 170 16.65 -7.56 4.59
N ASN A 171 17.55 -6.61 4.32
CA ASN A 171 17.88 -5.54 5.26
C ASN A 171 16.65 -4.66 5.52
N ALA A 172 16.35 -4.46 6.80
CA ALA A 172 15.25 -3.61 7.22
C ALA A 172 15.58 -2.13 6.96
N ILE A 173 14.57 -1.37 6.57
CA ILE A 173 14.63 0.05 6.28
C ILE A 173 13.69 0.77 7.22
N ARG A 174 14.23 1.75 7.97
CA ARG A 174 13.43 2.81 8.58
C ARG A 174 13.56 4.06 7.73
N ALA A 175 12.53 4.88 7.75
CA ALA A 175 12.50 6.17 7.08
C ALA A 175 11.46 7.05 7.77
N THR A 176 11.53 8.35 7.54
CA THR A 176 10.56 9.32 8.02
C THR A 176 9.34 9.34 7.08
N PRO A 177 8.13 8.94 7.53
CA PRO A 177 6.96 8.92 6.67
C PRO A 177 6.64 10.30 6.11
N VAL A 178 6.39 10.38 4.80
CA VAL A 178 5.85 11.58 4.19
C VAL A 178 4.34 11.62 4.48
N PRO A 179 3.82 12.70 5.08
CA PRO A 179 2.38 12.82 5.33
C PRO A 179 1.60 12.65 4.03
N GLN A 180 0.69 11.68 3.99
CA GLN A 180 -0.16 11.46 2.82
C GLN A 180 -1.26 12.54 2.74
N PRO A 181 -1.63 13.01 1.53
CA PRO A 181 -2.67 14.03 1.37
C PRO A 181 -4.00 13.57 1.99
N VAL A 182 -4.51 14.36 2.93
CA VAL A 182 -5.80 14.11 3.59
C VAL A 182 -6.81 15.10 3.05
N TYR A 183 -7.98 14.62 2.64
CA TYR A 183 -9.09 15.48 2.27
C TYR A 183 -10.40 14.78 2.61
N LYS A 184 -11.37 15.56 3.08
CA LYS A 184 -12.68 15.06 3.49
C LYS A 184 -13.73 16.16 3.30
N CYS A 185 -14.93 15.75 2.92
CA CYS A 185 -16.10 16.60 3.03
C CYS A 185 -16.75 16.30 4.39
N ASP A 186 -16.65 17.27 5.32
CA ASP A 186 -17.11 17.14 6.71
C ASP A 186 -18.59 17.48 6.87
N GLY A 187 -19.18 18.20 5.92
CA GLY A 187 -20.61 18.45 5.92
C GLY A 187 -21.08 19.37 4.80
N LEU A 188 -22.38 19.28 4.52
CA LEU A 188 -23.13 20.18 3.69
C LEU A 188 -24.33 20.65 4.51
N THR A 189 -24.51 21.95 4.66
CA THR A 189 -25.60 22.53 5.45
C THR A 189 -26.44 23.46 4.59
N ALA A 190 -27.76 23.34 4.66
CA ALA A 190 -28.70 24.26 4.06
C ALA A 190 -29.24 25.27 5.09
N THR A 191 -29.22 26.56 4.76
CA THR A 191 -29.81 27.64 5.55
C THR A 191 -30.88 28.32 4.72
N LYS A 192 -32.12 28.36 5.22
CA LYS A 192 -33.22 29.04 4.55
C LYS A 192 -33.01 30.56 4.59
N ILE A 193 -33.10 31.21 3.43
CA ILE A 193 -33.02 32.68 3.31
C ILE A 193 -34.44 33.25 3.20
N SER A 194 -35.24 32.68 2.29
CA SER A 194 -36.59 33.15 2.00
C SER A 194 -37.55 31.97 1.82
N ARG A 195 -38.76 32.23 1.30
CA ARG A 195 -39.75 31.18 1.05
C ARG A 195 -39.19 30.04 0.19
N ASN A 196 -38.43 30.37 -0.85
CA ASN A 196 -37.92 29.40 -1.82
C ASN A 196 -36.41 29.53 -2.09
N GLU A 197 -35.71 30.44 -1.44
CA GLU A 197 -34.25 30.59 -1.56
C GLU A 197 -33.53 30.02 -0.34
N TYR A 198 -32.47 29.26 -0.60
CA TYR A 198 -31.61 28.64 0.42
C TYR A 198 -30.14 28.94 0.12
N SER A 199 -29.35 29.14 1.17
CA SER A 199 -27.88 29.13 1.11
C SER A 199 -27.38 27.73 1.47
N PHE A 200 -26.44 27.21 0.69
CA PHE A 200 -25.75 25.95 0.95
C PHE A 200 -24.30 26.24 1.28
N THR A 201 -23.81 25.69 2.39
CA THR A 201 -22.43 25.84 2.84
C THR A 201 -21.80 24.46 3.01
N THR A 202 -20.67 24.24 2.34
CA THR A 202 -19.88 23.02 2.41
C THR A 202 -18.71 23.21 3.36
N LYS A 203 -18.60 22.36 4.37
CA LYS A 203 -17.40 22.23 5.20
C LYS A 203 -16.55 21.11 4.61
N ALA A 204 -15.46 21.47 3.94
CA ALA A 204 -14.47 20.52 3.45
C ALA A 204 -13.10 20.85 4.04
N VAL A 205 -12.32 19.81 4.32
CA VAL A 205 -10.98 19.91 4.88
C VAL A 205 -9.97 19.32 3.91
N ALA A 206 -8.80 19.95 3.86
CA ALA A 206 -7.63 19.46 3.15
C ALA A 206 -6.39 19.69 4.01
N ALA A 207 -5.55 18.68 4.15
CA ALA A 207 -4.32 18.70 4.93
C ALA A 207 -3.21 17.89 4.24
N ASN A 208 -2.00 17.95 4.79
CA ASN A 208 -0.85 17.18 4.32
C ASN A 208 -0.58 17.34 2.82
N GLY A 209 -0.67 18.58 2.33
CA GLY A 209 -0.44 18.91 0.93
C GLY A 209 -1.64 18.72 0.02
N ALA A 210 -2.80 18.27 0.49
CA ALA A 210 -4.04 18.40 -0.28
C ALA A 210 -4.46 19.88 -0.38
N THR A 211 -5.05 20.26 -1.51
CA THR A 211 -5.66 21.57 -1.70
C THR A 211 -7.03 21.42 -2.33
N LEU A 212 -8.04 22.07 -1.75
CA LEU A 212 -9.39 22.18 -2.31
C LEU A 212 -9.35 23.11 -3.52
N ARG A 213 -10.03 22.76 -4.61
CA ARG A 213 -10.00 23.51 -5.87
C ARG A 213 -11.38 24.02 -6.26
N ASP A 214 -12.28 23.09 -6.55
CA ASP A 214 -13.56 23.37 -7.18
C ASP A 214 -14.69 22.73 -6.37
N TYR A 215 -15.83 23.39 -6.29
CA TYR A 215 -17.06 22.83 -5.73
C TYR A 215 -18.12 22.80 -6.84
N SER A 216 -18.76 21.65 -7.05
CA SER A 216 -19.94 21.55 -7.90
C SER A 216 -21.13 21.01 -7.14
N TYR A 217 -22.21 21.78 -7.13
CA TYR A 217 -23.46 21.47 -6.46
C TYR A 217 -24.47 20.94 -7.46
N ASN A 218 -25.23 19.93 -7.04
CA ASN A 218 -26.47 19.50 -7.67
C ASN A 218 -27.58 19.70 -6.63
N PHE A 219 -28.57 20.53 -6.97
CA PHE A 219 -29.62 20.95 -6.03
C PHE A 219 -30.82 20.01 -5.97
N GLY A 220 -30.80 18.89 -6.71
CA GLY A 220 -31.85 17.88 -6.71
C GLY A 220 -33.08 18.21 -7.56
N ASP A 221 -33.15 19.41 -8.16
CA ASP A 221 -34.24 19.87 -9.03
C ASP A 221 -33.88 19.88 -10.52
N GLY A 222 -32.75 19.24 -10.87
CA GLY A 222 -32.20 19.23 -12.22
C GLY A 222 -31.21 20.37 -12.51
N THR A 223 -31.05 21.32 -11.58
CA THR A 223 -30.06 22.40 -11.72
C THR A 223 -28.75 22.09 -11.01
N THR A 224 -27.66 22.69 -11.50
CA THR A 224 -26.31 22.54 -10.94
C THR A 224 -25.59 23.88 -10.92
N ALA A 225 -24.66 24.06 -9.98
CA ALA A 225 -23.80 25.24 -9.95
C ALA A 225 -22.34 24.87 -9.68
N ALA A 226 -21.42 25.51 -10.40
CA ALA A 226 -20.00 25.57 -10.03
C ALA A 226 -19.78 26.82 -9.18
N ALA A 227 -19.31 26.66 -7.95
CA ALA A 227 -19.22 27.75 -6.99
C ALA A 227 -18.05 27.56 -6.01
N GLY A 228 -17.96 28.43 -5.00
CA GLY A 228 -17.10 28.24 -3.85
C GLY A 228 -17.70 27.31 -2.79
N ALA A 229 -17.13 27.33 -1.59
CA ALA A 229 -17.65 26.57 -0.45
C ALA A 229 -19.06 27.02 0.00
N THR A 230 -19.58 28.13 -0.51
CA THR A 230 -20.96 28.58 -0.28
C THR A 230 -21.61 28.99 -1.59
N THR A 231 -22.88 28.64 -1.76
CA THR A 231 -23.71 29.02 -2.92
C THR A 231 -25.16 29.24 -2.50
N LYS A 232 -25.94 29.98 -3.28
CA LYS A 232 -27.38 30.14 -3.08
C LYS A 232 -28.14 29.48 -4.23
N HIS A 233 -29.35 28.99 -3.93
CA HIS A 233 -30.25 28.45 -4.95
C HIS A 233 -31.71 28.73 -4.61
N THR A 234 -32.52 28.97 -5.64
CA THR A 234 -33.94 29.29 -5.54
C THR A 234 -34.77 28.21 -6.22
N TYR A 235 -35.62 27.53 -5.47
CA TYR A 235 -36.51 26.50 -5.99
C TYR A 235 -37.78 27.10 -6.59
N ALA A 236 -38.06 26.76 -7.85
CA ALA A 236 -39.25 27.26 -8.55
C ALA A 236 -40.54 26.56 -8.09
N LYS A 237 -40.44 25.29 -7.71
CA LYS A 237 -41.58 24.46 -7.29
C LYS A 237 -41.42 24.05 -5.82
N PRO A 238 -42.51 23.97 -5.04
CA PRO A 238 -42.47 23.32 -3.74
C PRO A 238 -42.12 21.84 -3.90
N GLY A 239 -41.26 21.32 -3.04
CA GLY A 239 -40.82 19.93 -3.08
C GLY A 239 -39.75 19.63 -2.03
N THR A 240 -39.41 18.36 -1.90
CA THR A 240 -38.22 17.91 -1.16
C THR A 240 -37.12 17.62 -2.16
N TYR A 241 -35.92 18.16 -1.91
CA TYR A 241 -34.78 18.04 -2.81
C TYR A 241 -33.56 17.56 -2.02
N THR A 242 -32.82 16.61 -2.60
CA THR A 242 -31.54 16.15 -2.04
C THR A 242 -30.42 16.92 -2.71
N VAL A 243 -29.58 17.59 -1.92
CA VAL A 243 -28.47 18.39 -2.45
C VAL A 243 -27.17 17.61 -2.31
N ARG A 244 -26.40 17.56 -3.39
CA ARG A 244 -25.08 16.92 -3.42
C ARG A 244 -24.02 17.93 -3.78
N VAL A 245 -22.85 17.81 -3.16
CA VAL A 245 -21.67 18.59 -3.54
C VAL A 245 -20.49 17.66 -3.85
N ASN A 246 -19.82 17.92 -4.96
CA ASN A 246 -18.54 17.33 -5.30
C ASN A 246 -17.43 18.36 -5.06
N VAL A 247 -16.47 18.02 -4.19
CA VAL A 247 -15.30 18.85 -3.91
C VAL A 247 -14.10 18.25 -4.60
N ARG A 248 -13.50 19.01 -5.53
CA ARG A 248 -12.29 18.61 -6.24
C ARG A 248 -11.06 18.96 -5.42
N VAL A 249 -10.12 18.03 -5.34
CA VAL A 249 -8.87 18.20 -4.61
C VAL A 249 -7.65 17.91 -5.47
N THR A 250 -6.54 18.60 -5.19
CA THR A 250 -5.23 18.31 -5.77
C THR A 250 -4.19 18.08 -4.68
N PRO A 251 -3.41 16.99 -4.72
CA PRO A 251 -2.18 16.88 -3.94
C PRO A 251 -1.14 17.93 -4.34
N ASN A 252 -0.23 18.28 -3.43
CA ASN A 252 0.83 19.25 -3.65
C ASN A 252 1.93 18.74 -4.61
N SER A 253 2.72 19.68 -5.12
CA SER A 253 3.64 19.51 -6.24
C SER A 253 4.88 18.63 -5.96
N TRP A 254 5.18 18.31 -4.70
CA TRP A 254 6.28 17.39 -4.36
C TRP A 254 6.02 15.97 -4.85
N GLN A 255 4.76 15.54 -4.93
CA GLN A 255 4.37 14.31 -5.63
C GLN A 255 4.41 14.45 -7.16
N ARG A 256 4.34 15.67 -7.72
CA ARG A 256 4.41 15.93 -9.17
C ARG A 256 5.83 15.97 -9.72
N LYS A 257 6.85 16.35 -8.94
CA LYS A 257 8.22 16.53 -9.46
C LYS A 257 8.88 15.20 -9.87
N LEU A 258 8.50 14.07 -9.28
CA LEU A 258 8.95 12.72 -9.68
C LEU A 258 7.99 12.04 -10.69
N ALA A 259 6.73 12.47 -10.77
CA ALA A 259 5.75 11.96 -11.73
C ALA A 259 5.87 12.55 -13.15
N LYS A 260 6.90 13.36 -13.45
CA LYS A 260 7.10 13.99 -14.78
C LYS A 260 7.40 12.99 -15.92
N ARG A 261 7.39 11.67 -15.67
CA ARG A 261 7.51 10.62 -16.70
C ARG A 261 6.22 9.86 -17.01
N GLN A 262 5.07 10.15 -16.39
CA GLN A 262 3.80 9.55 -16.79
C GLN A 262 2.62 10.54 -16.73
N PRO A 263 1.77 10.60 -17.77
CA PRO A 263 0.56 11.39 -17.76
C PRO A 263 -0.53 10.62 -17.01
N THR A 264 -0.70 10.83 -15.71
CA THR A 264 -1.92 10.36 -15.04
C THR A 264 -2.38 11.33 -13.95
N VAL A 265 -3.22 12.28 -14.35
CA VAL A 265 -4.01 13.09 -13.43
C VAL A 265 -5.17 12.24 -12.91
N ARG A 266 -4.97 11.47 -11.84
CA ARG A 266 -6.11 10.89 -11.10
C ARG A 266 -6.81 12.01 -10.34
N ARG A 267 -7.90 12.53 -10.90
CA ARG A 267 -8.80 13.51 -10.27
C ARG A 267 -9.46 12.82 -9.08
N ARG A 268 -9.22 13.32 -7.86
CA ARG A 268 -9.84 12.78 -6.63
C ARG A 268 -10.97 13.72 -6.18
N GLN A 269 -12.06 13.15 -5.65
CA GLN A 269 -13.27 13.85 -5.23
C GLN A 269 -13.62 13.49 -3.79
N ALA A 270 -14.17 14.46 -3.04
CA ALA A 270 -14.91 14.22 -1.81
C ALA A 270 -16.38 14.60 -2.03
N ILE A 271 -17.31 13.79 -1.52
CA ILE A 271 -18.75 13.96 -1.73
C ILE A 271 -19.43 14.18 -0.38
N CYS A 272 -20.33 15.16 -0.30
CA CYS A 272 -21.32 15.27 0.78
C CYS A 272 -22.73 15.26 0.19
N GLU A 273 -23.68 14.77 0.99
CA GLU A 273 -25.12 14.80 0.71
C GLU A 273 -25.85 15.45 1.89
N HIS A 274 -26.94 16.18 1.60
CA HIS A 274 -27.87 16.74 2.58
C HIS A 274 -29.31 16.65 2.07
#